data_AF-A0A5C4L690-F1
#
_entry.id   AF-A0A5C4L690-F1
#
_cell.length_a   1.000
_cell.length_b   1.000
_cell.length_c   1.000
_cell.angle_alpha   90.00
_cell.angle_beta   90.00
_cell.angle_gamma   90.00
#
_symmetry.space_group_name_H-M   'P 1'
#
loop_
_entity.id
_entity.type
_entity.pdbx_description
1 polymer ?
#
loop_
_entity_poly.entity_id
_entity_poly.type
_entity_poly.pdbx_seq_one_letter_code
_entity_poly.pdbx_strand_id
1 'polypeptide(L)'
;MSTLTRAGRRRLRQLSPEAERATDGDRRFFERRPDRRHRLRRASHAEVEQMAIVAGGAAAPPGAGWFVVVRFVAPGARLRGFVLGPLGLTGKELPEDEAGRLWALYAARNPHVAQLEHDMSAAVAGAGSRGGGA
;
A
#
# COMPACT_ATOMS: atom_id res chain seq x y z
N MET A 1 -5.73 17.92 11.69
CA MET A 1 -4.45 17.30 11.26
C MET A 1 -3.36 17.81 12.19
N SER A 2 -2.68 16.93 12.93
CA SER A 2 -1.58 17.35 13.80
C SER A 2 -0.41 17.86 12.94
N THR A 3 0.08 19.06 13.21
CA THR A 3 1.19 19.65 12.46
C THR A 3 2.46 18.85 12.73
N LEU A 4 3.00 18.17 11.70
CA LEU A 4 4.25 17.42 11.81
C LEU A 4 5.38 18.31 12.35
N THR A 5 6.03 17.84 13.42
CA THR A 5 7.17 18.53 14.03
C THR A 5 8.36 18.59 13.06
N ARG A 6 9.28 19.55 13.24
CA ARG A 6 10.51 19.65 12.43
C ARG A 6 11.34 18.35 12.49
N ALA A 7 11.41 17.75 13.68
CA ALA A 7 12.06 16.46 13.89
C ALA A 7 11.36 15.33 13.10
N GLY A 8 10.03 15.26 13.17
CA GLY A 8 9.23 14.31 12.38
C GLY A 8 9.46 14.45 10.88
N ARG A 9 9.43 15.68 10.34
CA ARG A 9 9.73 15.94 8.92
C ARG A 9 11.14 15.51 8.53
N ARG A 10 12.15 15.77 9.37
CA ARG A 10 13.53 15.31 9.13
C ARG A 10 13.60 13.80 9.10
N ARG A 11 12.91 13.12 10.03
CA ARG A 11 12.92 11.66 10.10
C ARG A 11 12.21 11.03 8.90
N LEU A 12 11.06 11.55 8.48
CA LEU A 12 10.38 11.10 7.26
C LEU A 12 11.30 11.15 6.02
N ARG A 13 12.06 12.25 5.86
CA ARG A 13 13.06 12.36 4.77
C ARG A 13 14.14 11.29 4.84
N GLN A 14 14.64 10.97 6.03
CA GLN A 14 15.65 9.92 6.21
C GLN A 14 15.11 8.51 5.89
N LEU A 15 13.82 8.27 6.18
CA LEU A 15 13.16 6.98 5.92
C LEU A 15 12.73 6.80 4.45
N SER A 16 12.65 7.89 3.69
CA SER A 16 12.11 7.89 2.32
C SER A 16 12.82 6.89 1.39
N PRO A 17 14.17 6.80 1.35
CA PRO A 17 14.84 5.85 0.45
C PRO A 17 14.53 4.38 0.71
N GLU A 18 14.22 4.00 1.96
CA GLU A 18 13.84 2.63 2.29
C GLU A 18 12.36 2.37 1.95
N ALA A 19 11.47 3.32 2.25
CA ALA A 19 10.06 3.23 1.88
C ALA A 19 9.85 3.20 0.35
N GLU A 20 10.69 3.93 -0.39
CA GLU A 20 10.75 3.90 -1.86
C GLU A 20 11.17 2.53 -2.38
N ARG A 21 12.19 1.90 -1.78
CA ARG A 21 12.59 0.53 -2.12
C ARG A 21 11.46 -0.48 -1.92
N ALA A 22 10.66 -0.32 -0.86
CA ALA A 22 9.48 -1.16 -0.63
C ALA A 22 8.41 -0.96 -1.72
N THR A 23 8.14 0.30 -2.09
CA THR A 23 7.21 0.67 -3.18
C THR A 23 7.69 0.15 -4.54
N ASP A 24 9.00 0.23 -4.81
CA ASP A 24 9.60 -0.32 -6.02
C ASP A 24 9.53 -1.84 -6.05
N GLY A 25 9.66 -2.48 -4.88
CA GLY A 25 9.41 -3.91 -4.70
C GLY A 25 7.98 -4.32 -5.07
N ASP A 26 6.97 -3.46 -4.82
CA ASP A 26 5.58 -3.67 -5.24
C ASP A 26 5.42 -3.55 -6.76
N ARG A 27 6.06 -2.55 -7.37
CA ARG A 27 6.11 -2.42 -8.84
C ARG A 27 6.66 -3.70 -9.49
N ARG A 28 7.86 -4.12 -9.09
CA ARG A 28 8.54 -5.28 -9.67
C ARG A 28 7.78 -6.59 -9.46
N PHE A 29 6.98 -6.67 -8.39
CA PHE A 29 6.13 -7.84 -8.16
C PHE A 29 5.07 -7.97 -9.25
N PHE A 30 4.30 -6.90 -9.52
CA PHE A 30 3.24 -6.93 -10.54
C PHE A 30 3.80 -7.01 -11.97
N GLU A 31 4.97 -6.43 -12.23
CA GLU A 31 5.67 -6.62 -13.51
C GLU A 31 6.03 -8.08 -13.77
N ARG A 32 6.49 -8.81 -12.74
CA ARG A 32 6.82 -10.25 -12.85
C ARG A 32 5.60 -11.17 -12.79
N ARG A 33 4.46 -10.68 -12.30
CA ARG A 33 3.23 -11.43 -12.06
C ARG A 33 2.03 -10.68 -12.64
N PRO A 34 1.93 -10.62 -13.99
CA PRO A 34 0.88 -9.85 -14.67
C PRO A 34 -0.54 -10.41 -14.42
N ASP A 35 -0.63 -11.67 -13.95
CA ASP A 35 -1.85 -12.33 -13.49
C ASP A 35 -2.39 -11.77 -12.16
N ARG A 36 -1.56 -11.06 -11.40
CA ARG A 36 -1.88 -10.62 -10.03
C ARG A 36 -2.39 -9.19 -10.03
N ARG A 37 -3.46 -8.93 -9.28
CA ARG A 37 -3.99 -7.59 -9.01
C ARG A 37 -3.83 -7.19 -7.54
N HIS A 38 -3.56 -8.15 -6.65
CA HIS A 38 -3.40 -7.93 -5.23
C HIS A 38 -2.12 -8.56 -4.69
N ARG A 39 -1.56 -7.91 -3.67
CA ARG A 39 -0.39 -8.40 -2.93
C ARG A 39 -0.56 -8.12 -1.45
N LEU A 40 -0.25 -9.09 -0.62
CA LEU A 40 0.05 -8.87 0.79
C LEU A 40 1.56 -8.97 1.00
N ARG A 41 2.13 -8.12 1.83
CA ARG A 41 3.51 -8.28 2.31
C ARG A 41 3.67 -7.70 3.69
N ARG A 42 4.69 -8.16 4.42
CA ARG A 42 5.10 -7.47 5.64
C ARG A 42 5.54 -6.02 5.32
N ALA A 43 5.17 -5.09 6.19
CA ALA A 43 5.64 -3.72 6.11
C ALA A 43 7.13 -3.67 6.46
N SER A 44 7.88 -2.85 5.73
CA SER A 44 9.28 -2.54 6.08
C SER A 44 9.34 -1.72 7.37
N HIS A 45 10.51 -1.72 8.00
CA HIS A 45 10.74 -0.91 9.19
C HIS A 45 10.46 0.57 8.92
N ALA A 46 10.98 1.10 7.81
CA ALA A 46 10.73 2.49 7.44
C ALA A 46 9.24 2.83 7.26
N GLU A 47 8.43 1.94 6.69
CA GLU A 47 7.00 2.18 6.52
C GLU A 47 6.25 2.21 7.85
N VAL A 48 6.60 1.30 8.77
CA VAL A 48 6.02 1.29 10.12
C VAL A 48 6.36 2.57 10.87
N GLU A 49 7.61 3.03 10.76
CA GLU A 49 8.06 4.24 11.43
C GLU A 49 7.45 5.51 10.80
N GLN A 50 7.34 5.58 9.47
CA GLN A 50 6.63 6.68 8.80
C GLN A 50 5.17 6.78 9.26
N MET A 51 4.48 5.64 9.36
CA MET A 51 3.13 5.59 9.89
C MET A 51 3.06 6.04 11.35
N ALA A 52 4.03 5.65 12.20
CA ALA A 52 4.09 6.12 13.59
C ALA A 52 4.17 7.65 13.68
N ILE A 53 4.99 8.26 12.82
CA ILE A 53 5.19 9.71 12.78
C ILE A 53 3.92 10.43 12.30
N VAL A 54 3.20 9.87 11.33
CA VAL A 54 2.01 10.51 10.73
C VAL A 54 0.75 10.28 11.56
N ALA A 55 0.55 9.06 12.07
CA ALA A 55 -0.67 8.66 12.78
C ALA A 55 -0.58 8.83 14.31
N GLY A 56 0.60 9.15 14.85
CA GLY A 56 0.81 9.32 16.30
C GLY A 56 1.02 8.01 17.07
N GLY A 57 1.36 6.93 16.37
CA GLY A 57 1.67 5.62 16.96
C GLY A 57 1.52 4.49 15.94
N ALA A 58 2.43 3.51 15.98
CA ALA A 58 2.39 2.32 15.12
C ALA A 58 2.86 1.06 15.85
N ALA A 59 2.78 1.02 17.18
CA ALA A 59 3.11 -0.21 17.90
C ALA A 59 2.07 -1.29 17.56
N ALA A 60 2.54 -2.42 17.03
CA ALA A 60 1.69 -3.59 16.85
C ALA A 60 1.49 -4.27 18.23
N PRO A 61 0.31 -4.86 18.49
CA PRO A 61 0.11 -5.70 19.67
C PRO A 61 1.11 -6.87 19.71
N PRO A 62 1.41 -7.44 20.90
CA PRO A 62 2.23 -8.65 21.01
C PRO A 62 1.70 -9.78 20.10
N GLY A 63 2.60 -10.45 19.38
CA GLY A 63 2.25 -11.50 18.43
C GLY A 63 1.77 -11.01 17.04
N ALA A 64 1.58 -9.71 16.87
CA ALA A 64 1.17 -9.09 15.61
C ALA A 64 2.29 -8.26 14.97
N GLY A 65 2.17 -8.04 13.66
CA GLY A 65 3.02 -7.17 12.87
C GLY A 65 2.22 -6.40 11.83
N TRP A 66 2.80 -5.34 11.31
CA TRP A 66 2.22 -4.57 10.22
C TRP A 66 2.49 -5.21 8.86
N PHE A 67 1.46 -5.22 8.04
CA PHE A 67 1.47 -5.66 6.65
C PHE A 67 0.93 -4.55 5.77
N VAL A 68 1.33 -4.60 4.51
CA VAL A 68 0.82 -3.77 3.44
C VAL A 68 -0.01 -4.64 2.51
N VAL A 69 -1.29 -4.32 2.39
CA VAL A 69 -2.15 -4.83 1.32
C VAL A 69 -2.09 -3.85 0.16
N VAL A 70 -1.81 -4.36 -1.03
CA VAL A 70 -1.56 -3.54 -2.22
C VAL A 70 -2.54 -3.94 -3.31
N ARG A 71 -3.12 -2.93 -3.96
CA ARG A 71 -4.02 -3.07 -5.11
C ARG A 71 -3.38 -2.44 -6.34
N PHE A 72 -3.18 -3.23 -7.39
CA PHE A 72 -2.63 -2.78 -8.66
C PHE A 72 -3.72 -2.22 -9.59
N VAL A 73 -3.84 -0.90 -9.65
CA VAL A 73 -4.85 -0.24 -10.48
C VAL A 73 -4.40 -0.29 -11.95
N ALA A 74 -3.19 0.19 -12.24
CA ALA A 74 -2.62 0.28 -13.58
C ALA A 74 -1.09 0.40 -13.52
N PRO A 75 -0.36 0.30 -14.65
CA PRO A 75 1.05 0.68 -14.71
C PRO A 75 1.25 2.09 -14.14
N GLY A 76 2.20 2.25 -13.22
CA GLY A 76 2.44 3.51 -12.50
C GLY A 76 1.46 3.82 -11.36
N ALA A 77 0.32 3.14 -11.24
CA ALA A 77 -0.73 3.45 -10.27
C ALA A 77 -1.06 2.24 -9.37
N ARG A 78 -0.78 2.37 -8.07
CA ARG A 78 -1.04 1.36 -7.04
C ARG A 78 -1.58 2.01 -5.79
N LEU A 79 -2.54 1.35 -5.16
CA LEU A 79 -3.02 1.73 -3.84
C LEU A 79 -2.42 0.81 -2.77
N ARG A 80 -2.24 1.36 -1.57
CA ARG A 80 -1.60 0.68 -0.44
C ARG A 80 -2.40 0.94 0.82
N GLY A 81 -2.67 -0.11 1.57
CA GLY A 81 -3.29 -0.07 2.89
C GLY A 81 -2.42 -0.76 3.92
N PHE A 82 -2.41 -0.26 5.16
CA PHE A 82 -1.71 -0.88 6.28
C PHE A 82 -2.69 -1.68 7.13
N VAL A 83 -2.35 -2.93 7.41
CA VAL A 83 -3.16 -3.84 8.23
C VAL A 83 -2.29 -4.57 9.25
N LEU A 84 -2.89 -4.97 10.36
CA LEU A 84 -2.24 -5.86 11.32
C LEU A 84 -2.49 -7.32 10.95
N GLY A 85 -1.49 -8.17 11.18
CA GLY A 85 -1.59 -9.61 11.01
C GLY A 85 -0.62 -10.36 11.93
N PRO A 86 -0.75 -11.69 12.05
CA PRO A 86 0.16 -12.50 12.86
C PRO A 86 1.62 -12.41 12.40
N LEU A 87 2.58 -12.38 13.33
CA LEU A 87 4.03 -12.30 13.02
C LEU A 87 4.56 -13.48 12.20
N GLY A 88 3.91 -14.64 12.28
CA GLY A 88 4.25 -15.82 11.50
C GLY A 88 3.93 -15.69 10.00
N LEU A 89 3.11 -14.71 9.61
CA LEU A 89 2.84 -14.45 8.19
C LEU A 89 3.97 -13.64 7.56
N THR A 90 4.34 -14.01 6.34
CA THR A 90 5.30 -13.24 5.53
C THR A 90 4.61 -12.43 4.43
N GLY A 91 3.41 -12.85 4.03
CA GLY A 91 2.67 -12.35 2.87
C GLY A 91 3.13 -12.92 1.52
N LYS A 92 4.24 -13.66 1.48
CA LYS A 92 4.78 -14.23 0.23
C LYS A 92 3.93 -15.38 -0.34
N GLU A 93 3.07 -15.97 0.48
CA GLU A 93 2.33 -17.19 0.17
C GLU A 93 0.87 -16.96 -0.21
N LEU A 94 0.37 -15.72 -0.17
CA LEU A 94 -1.07 -15.50 -0.35
C LEU A 94 -1.50 -15.63 -1.82
N PRO A 95 -2.46 -16.53 -2.11
CA PRO A 95 -3.16 -16.57 -3.39
C PRO A 95 -3.86 -15.24 -3.73
N GLU A 96 -4.19 -15.04 -5.01
CA GLU A 96 -4.79 -13.79 -5.50
C GLU A 96 -6.15 -13.51 -4.88
N ASP A 97 -6.99 -14.54 -4.75
CA ASP A 97 -8.32 -14.45 -4.16
C ASP A 97 -8.25 -14.05 -2.67
N GLU A 98 -7.30 -14.59 -1.92
CA GLU A 98 -7.11 -14.25 -0.51
C GLU A 98 -6.58 -12.83 -0.33
N ALA A 99 -5.58 -12.43 -1.11
CA ALA A 99 -5.09 -11.05 -1.12
C ALA A 99 -6.19 -10.06 -1.54
N GLY A 100 -7.04 -10.45 -2.49
CA GLY A 100 -8.23 -9.70 -2.90
C GLY A 100 -9.27 -9.56 -1.79
N ARG A 101 -9.56 -10.64 -1.04
CA ARG A 101 -10.45 -10.58 0.12
C ARG A 101 -9.93 -9.62 1.20
N LEU A 102 -8.63 -9.66 1.50
CA LEU A 102 -8.03 -8.74 2.46
C LEU A 102 -8.12 -7.28 2.00
N TRP A 103 -7.92 -7.01 0.71
CA TRP A 103 -8.11 -5.68 0.15
C TRP A 103 -9.56 -5.22 0.27
N ALA A 104 -10.53 -6.06 -0.11
CA ALA A 104 -11.95 -5.74 0.00
C ALA A 104 -12.37 -5.42 1.43
N LEU A 105 -11.91 -6.22 2.42
CA LEU A 105 -12.14 -5.95 3.83
C LEU A 105 -11.50 -4.63 4.29
N TYR A 106 -10.30 -4.32 3.81
CA TYR A 106 -9.64 -3.05 4.10
C TYR A 106 -10.43 -1.86 3.53
N ALA A 107 -10.82 -1.92 2.26
CA ALA A 107 -11.59 -0.87 1.60
C ALA A 107 -12.98 -0.69 2.25
N ALA A 108 -13.65 -1.77 2.64
CA ALA A 108 -14.94 -1.70 3.34
C ALA A 108 -14.85 -0.98 4.70
N ARG A 109 -13.73 -1.13 5.42
CA ARG A 109 -13.46 -0.42 6.68
C ARG A 109 -12.98 1.02 6.48
N ASN A 110 -12.56 1.36 5.26
CA ASN A 110 -12.02 2.68 4.93
C ASN A 110 -12.74 3.20 3.67
N PRO A 111 -13.98 3.73 3.79
CA PRO A 111 -14.78 4.10 2.61
C PRO A 111 -14.08 5.07 1.65
N HIS A 112 -13.23 5.95 2.17
CA HIS A 112 -12.40 6.85 1.35
C HIS A 112 -11.44 6.10 0.42
N VAL A 113 -10.93 4.92 0.81
CA VAL A 113 -10.07 4.07 -0.03
C VAL A 113 -10.85 3.45 -1.17
N ALA A 114 -12.08 2.99 -0.92
CA ALA A 114 -12.96 2.47 -1.96
C ALA A 114 -13.27 3.55 -3.02
N GLN A 115 -13.54 4.78 -2.57
CA GLN A 115 -13.73 5.93 -3.46
C GLN A 115 -12.46 6.24 -4.25
N LEU A 116 -11.29 6.29 -3.59
CA LEU A 116 -10.00 6.51 -4.27
C LEU A 116 -9.70 5.45 -5.32
N GLU A 117 -10.02 4.18 -5.05
CA GLU A 117 -9.86 3.10 -6.05
C GLU A 117 -10.76 3.31 -7.26
N HIS A 118 -12.03 3.66 -7.04
CA HIS A 118 -12.98 3.97 -8.11
C HIS A 118 -12.47 5.13 -8.97
N ASP A 119 -12.12 6.25 -8.34
CA ASP A 119 -11.68 7.47 -9.01
C ASP A 119 -10.38 7.24 -9.81
N MET A 120 -9.40 6.53 -9.22
CA MET A 120 -8.16 6.20 -9.91
C MET A 120 -8.39 5.26 -11.09
N SER A 121 -9.28 4.27 -10.95
CA SER A 121 -9.61 3.35 -12.04
C SER A 121 -10.31 4.08 -13.19
N ALA A 122 -11.24 4.97 -12.87
CA ALA A 122 -11.93 5.81 -13.86
C ALA A 122 -10.98 6.78 -14.57
N ALA A 123 -10.07 7.43 -13.83
CA ALA A 123 -9.08 8.34 -14.39
C ALA A 123 -8.12 7.64 -15.35
N VAL A 124 -7.66 6.43 -15.01
CA VAL A 124 -6.81 5.61 -15.90
C VAL A 124 -7.57 5.23 -17.18
N ALA A 125 -8.82 4.77 -17.06
CA ALA A 125 -9.63 4.40 -18.22
C ALA A 125 -9.91 5.59 -19.14
N GLY A 126 -10.21 6.77 -18.56
CA GLY A 126 -10.46 8.01 -19.30
C GLY A 126 -9.21 8.66 -19.90
N ALA A 127 -8.02 8.39 -19.36
CA ALA A 127 -6.75 8.80 -19.96
C ALA A 127 -6.40 7.94 -21.18
N GLY A 128 -6.73 6.65 -21.14
CA GLY A 128 -6.52 5.72 -22.26
C GLY A 128 -7.37 6.05 -23.50
N SER A 129 -8.56 6.65 -23.32
CA SER A 129 -9.45 6.99 -24.44
C SER A 129 -9.09 8.29 -25.17
N ARG A 130 -8.24 9.14 -24.61
CA ARG A 130 -7.83 10.43 -25.22
C ARG A 130 -6.52 10.36 -26.03
N GLY A 131 -5.84 9.21 -26.04
CA GLY A 131 -4.53 9.04 -26.68
C GLY A 131 -4.54 8.32 -28.05
N GLY A 132 -5.72 7.99 -28.59
CA GLY A 132 -5.87 7.15 -29.80
C GLY A 132 -6.22 7.90 -31.09
N GLY A 133 -5.89 9.19 -31.20
CA GLY A 133 -6.18 9.99 -32.39
C GLY A 133 -5.01 10.89 -32.76
N ALA A 134 -4.05 10.33 -33.51
CA ALA A 134 -3.09 11.05 -34.34
C ALA A 134 -2.64 10.11 -35.46
#